data_AF-X1LS59-F1
#
_entry.id   AF-X1LS59-F1
#
_cell.length_a   1.000
_cell.length_b   1.000
_cell.length_c   1.000
_cell.angle_alpha   90.00
_cell.angle_beta   90.00
_cell.angle_gamma   90.00
#
_symmetry.space_group_name_H-M   'P 1'
#
loop_
_entity.id
_entity.type
_entity.pdbx_description
1 polymer ?
#
loop_
_entity_poly.entity_id
_entity_poly.type
_entity_poly.pdbx_seq_one_letter_code
_entity_poly.pdbx_strand_id
1 'polypeptide(L)'
;MKKEGWKCRCIRCREVRKNYDPKEKLYLFREEYDASDGKEIFLSFEDKNKEKLYSLLRLRILSQTFNKEKHFIPALQDATIIREVHTYGQQFPLNRTNLSVISPQHKGLGKKLIKAAEKIAKKDFGLNKIAVISGVGVRGYFSKLKYKLKDTYMVKKI
;
A
#
# COMPACT_ATOMS: atom_id res chain seq x y z
N MET A 1 24.19 17.54 0.16
CA MET A 1 24.08 16.10 0.49
C MET A 1 25.40 15.33 0.44
N LYS A 2 25.94 14.88 -0.72
CA LYS A 2 27.14 13.99 -0.73
C LYS A 2 28.41 14.64 -0.13
N LYS A 3 28.62 15.93 -0.40
CA LYS A 3 29.70 16.73 0.20
C LYS A 3 29.53 16.99 1.71
N GLU A 4 28.31 16.82 2.23
CA GLU A 4 27.96 17.13 3.63
C GLU A 4 27.63 15.86 4.44
N GLY A 5 27.75 14.67 3.84
CA GLY A 5 27.45 13.39 4.51
C GLY A 5 25.97 13.02 4.68
N TRP A 6 25.03 13.82 4.17
CA TRP A 6 23.60 13.56 4.32
C TRP A 6 23.12 12.44 3.40
N LYS A 7 22.33 11.50 3.93
CA LYS A 7 21.67 10.43 3.17
C LYS A 7 20.18 10.71 3.01
N CYS A 8 19.67 10.62 1.77
CA CYS A 8 18.24 10.78 1.50
C CYS A 8 17.46 9.51 1.89
N ARG A 9 16.34 9.69 2.59
CA ARG A 9 15.44 8.59 3.02
C ARG A 9 14.09 8.60 2.31
N CYS A 10 13.92 9.40 1.25
CA CYS A 10 12.64 9.44 0.53
C CYS A 10 12.36 8.12 -0.20
N ILE A 11 11.08 7.85 -0.49
CA ILE A 11 10.61 6.66 -1.21
C ILE A 11 11.43 6.41 -2.49
N ARG A 12 11.65 7.45 -3.31
CA ARG A 12 12.38 7.36 -4.58
C ARG A 12 13.85 6.95 -4.43
N CYS A 13 14.50 7.38 -3.36
CA CYS A 13 15.90 7.01 -3.10
C CYS A 13 16.04 5.59 -2.54
N ARG A 14 14.97 5.06 -1.96
CA ARG A 14 14.94 3.74 -1.31
C ARG A 14 14.30 2.66 -2.18
N GLU A 15 13.54 3.00 -3.22
CA GLU A 15 12.87 2.00 -4.07
C GLU A 15 13.88 0.97 -4.62
N VAL A 16 13.52 -0.32 -4.54
CA VAL A 16 14.39 -1.37 -5.07
C VAL A 16 14.45 -1.27 -6.60
N ARG A 17 15.68 -1.11 -7.12
CA ARG A 17 15.98 -1.05 -8.56
C ARG A 17 16.80 -2.27 -8.99
N LYS A 18 18.08 -2.07 -9.31
CA LYS A 18 18.98 -3.09 -9.87
C LYS A 18 19.58 -4.05 -8.81
N ASN A 19 19.65 -3.63 -7.55
CA ASN A 19 20.20 -4.44 -6.44
C ASN A 19 19.10 -5.24 -5.72
N TYR A 20 18.25 -5.89 -6.50
CA TYR A 20 17.23 -6.79 -5.98
C TYR A 20 17.91 -8.09 -5.57
N ASP A 21 17.93 -8.37 -4.27
CA ASP A 21 18.34 -9.68 -3.76
C ASP A 21 17.08 -10.51 -3.49
N PRO A 22 16.82 -11.58 -4.27
CA PRO A 22 15.65 -12.42 -4.08
C PRO A 22 15.61 -13.10 -2.70
N LYS A 23 16.75 -13.24 -2.02
CA LYS A 23 16.87 -13.90 -0.70
C LYS A 23 16.80 -12.92 0.46
N GLU A 24 16.71 -11.61 0.22
CA GLU A 24 16.67 -10.61 1.27
C GLU A 24 15.38 -10.75 2.10
N LYS A 25 15.53 -10.85 3.42
CA LYS A 25 14.38 -10.95 4.32
C LYS A 25 13.71 -9.59 4.44
N LEU A 26 12.43 -9.54 4.08
CA LEU A 26 11.62 -8.32 4.19
C LEU A 26 10.84 -8.26 5.50
N TYR A 27 10.69 -7.03 6.00
CA TYR A 27 10.00 -6.70 7.22
C TYR A 27 8.84 -5.75 6.90
N LEU A 28 7.69 -5.97 7.56
CA LEU A 28 6.55 -5.06 7.47
C LEU A 28 6.74 -3.94 8.48
N PHE A 29 6.76 -2.70 8.00
CA PHE A 29 6.76 -1.51 8.81
C PHE A 29 5.42 -0.79 8.70
N ARG A 30 5.09 -0.06 9.77
CA ARG A 30 3.91 0.79 9.91
C ARG A 30 4.39 2.13 10.47
N GLU A 31 3.97 3.21 9.83
CA GLU A 31 4.20 4.58 10.27
C GLU A 31 2.87 5.33 10.21
N GLU A 32 2.57 6.11 11.23
CA GLU A 32 1.32 6.85 11.35
C GLU A 32 1.60 8.33 11.51
N TYR A 33 0.78 9.15 10.86
CA TYR A 33 0.85 10.60 10.99
C TYR A 33 -0.52 11.22 10.72
N ASP A 34 -0.79 12.35 11.36
CA ASP A 34 -2.03 13.08 11.14
C ASP A 34 -1.91 13.98 9.90
N ALA A 35 -2.95 14.00 9.08
CA ALA A 35 -2.97 14.79 7.85
C ALA A 35 -4.40 15.15 7.42
N SER A 36 -4.65 16.46 7.25
CA SER A 36 -5.95 17.02 6.86
C SER A 36 -7.09 16.47 7.72
N ASP A 37 -6.97 16.62 9.05
CA ASP A 37 -7.90 16.19 10.10
C ASP A 37 -8.22 14.68 10.12
N GLY A 38 -7.56 13.91 9.28
CA GLY A 38 -7.61 12.46 9.25
C GLY A 38 -6.28 11.88 9.71
N LYS A 39 -6.21 10.55 9.65
CA LYS A 39 -4.99 9.81 9.98
C LYS A 39 -4.49 9.06 8.75
N GLU A 40 -3.21 9.18 8.46
CA GLU A 40 -2.54 8.41 7.42
C GLU A 40 -1.70 7.32 8.07
N ILE A 41 -1.78 6.13 7.48
CA ILE A 41 -1.04 4.94 7.90
C ILE A 41 -0.26 4.46 6.68
N PHE A 42 1.05 4.64 6.75
CA PHE A 42 1.99 4.19 5.73
C PHE A 42 2.49 2.79 6.11
N LEU A 43 2.11 1.80 5.30
CA LEU A 43 2.61 0.43 5.43
C LEU A 43 3.66 0.18 4.36
N SER A 44 4.78 -0.42 4.74
CA SER A 44 5.85 -0.74 3.79
C SER A 44 6.49 -2.10 4.06
N PHE A 45 6.91 -2.77 2.98
CA PHE A 45 7.87 -3.85 3.05
C PHE A 45 9.25 -3.32 2.71
N GLU A 46 10.15 -3.39 3.69
CA GLU A 46 11.52 -2.88 3.57
C GLU A 46 12.52 -3.92 4.09
N ASP A 47 13.80 -3.72 3.78
CA ASP A 47 14.87 -4.47 4.44
C ASP A 47 14.99 -4.08 5.92
N LYS A 48 15.79 -4.83 6.68
CA LYS A 48 15.95 -4.61 8.14
C LYS A 48 16.38 -3.18 8.48
N ASN A 49 17.22 -2.56 7.64
CA ASN A 49 17.80 -1.24 7.91
C ASN A 49 16.99 -0.09 7.29
N LYS A 50 15.85 -0.40 6.63
CA LYS A 50 15.00 0.59 5.95
C LYS A 50 15.74 1.37 4.86
N GLU A 51 16.74 0.76 4.21
CA GLU A 51 17.49 1.33 3.10
C GLU A 51 16.83 1.04 1.75
N LYS A 52 16.14 -0.10 1.64
CA LYS A 52 15.45 -0.58 0.44
C LYS A 52 13.96 -0.76 0.70
N LEU A 53 13.15 -0.22 -0.20
CA LEU A 53 11.70 -0.26 -0.18
C LEU A 53 11.20 -1.14 -1.33
N TYR A 54 10.49 -2.22 -0.97
CA TYR A 54 9.99 -3.22 -1.91
C TYR A 54 8.53 -3.03 -2.25
N SER A 55 7.72 -2.60 -1.30
CA SER A 55 6.31 -2.33 -1.53
C SER A 55 5.80 -1.34 -0.50
N LEU A 56 4.82 -0.52 -0.87
CA LEU A 56 4.16 0.43 0.01
C LEU A 56 2.65 0.39 -0.17
N LEU A 57 1.93 0.81 0.86
CA LEU A 57 0.50 1.06 0.87
C LEU A 57 0.22 2.28 1.74
N ARG A 58 -0.62 3.19 1.21
CA ARG A 58 -1.14 4.34 1.96
C ARG A 58 -2.60 4.08 2.34
N LEU A 59 -2.85 3.94 3.62
CA LEU A 59 -4.19 3.77 4.18
C LEU A 59 -4.59 5.05 4.91
N ARG A 60 -5.73 5.62 4.54
CA ARG A 60 -6.29 6.81 5.17
C ARG A 60 -7.52 6.45 6.01
N ILE A 61 -7.54 6.99 7.22
CA ILE A 61 -8.71 7.07 8.09
C ILE A 61 -9.27 8.48 7.94
N LEU A 62 -10.54 8.57 7.54
CA LEU A 62 -11.21 9.84 7.25
C LEU A 62 -11.53 10.61 8.54
N SER A 63 -11.52 11.94 8.48
CA SER A 63 -11.90 12.79 9.61
C SER A 63 -13.32 12.52 10.09
N GLN A 64 -14.23 12.24 9.15
CA GLN A 64 -15.62 11.87 9.42
C GLN A 64 -15.75 10.61 10.28
N THR A 65 -14.75 9.72 10.28
CA THR A 65 -14.72 8.55 11.17
C THR A 65 -14.58 8.99 12.64
N PHE A 66 -13.76 9.99 12.92
CA PHE A 66 -13.53 10.47 14.28
C PHE A 66 -14.71 11.31 14.79
N ASN A 67 -15.27 12.14 13.91
CA ASN A 67 -16.40 13.02 14.25
C ASN A 67 -17.78 12.32 14.13
N LYS A 68 -17.83 11.07 13.66
CA LYS A 68 -19.06 10.31 13.37
C LYS A 68 -20.01 11.05 12.42
N GLU A 69 -19.44 11.73 11.44
CA GLU A 69 -20.19 12.50 10.45
C GLU A 69 -20.51 11.66 9.22
N LYS A 70 -21.52 12.10 8.46
CA LYS A 70 -21.82 11.50 7.16
C LYS A 70 -20.81 11.96 6.12
N HIS A 71 -20.29 11.03 5.33
CA HIS A 71 -19.47 11.36 4.17
C HIS A 71 -20.37 11.69 2.98
N PHE A 72 -20.04 12.76 2.25
CA PHE A 72 -20.74 13.16 1.02
C PHE A 72 -20.63 12.15 -0.14
N ILE A 73 -19.82 11.09 0.01
CA ILE A 73 -19.63 10.02 -0.98
C ILE A 73 -20.13 8.73 -0.33
N PRO A 74 -21.23 8.14 -0.83
CA PRO A 74 -21.83 6.93 -0.23
C PRO A 74 -20.90 5.71 -0.20
N ALA A 75 -19.97 5.57 -1.14
CA ALA A 75 -18.94 4.53 -1.08
C ALA A 75 -18.04 4.65 0.16
N LEU A 76 -17.76 5.87 0.62
CA LEU A 76 -16.76 6.17 1.66
C LEU A 76 -17.31 6.26 3.08
N GLN A 77 -18.63 6.25 3.26
CA GLN A 77 -19.24 6.25 4.60
C GLN A 77 -18.69 5.11 5.47
N ASP A 78 -18.16 5.38 6.66
CA ASP A 78 -17.59 4.36 7.56
C ASP A 78 -16.56 3.44 6.88
N ALA A 79 -15.77 3.99 5.96
CA ALA A 79 -14.73 3.27 5.23
C ALA A 79 -13.33 3.80 5.58
N THR A 80 -12.35 2.91 5.56
CA THR A 80 -10.96 3.32 5.34
C THR A 80 -10.67 3.41 3.84
N ILE A 81 -9.68 4.22 3.46
CA ILE A 81 -9.32 4.41 2.05
C ILE A 81 -7.89 3.94 1.79
N ILE A 82 -7.73 2.94 0.94
CA ILE A 82 -6.43 2.66 0.32
C ILE A 82 -6.25 3.65 -0.82
N ARG A 83 -5.34 4.61 -0.61
CA ARG A 83 -5.03 5.66 -1.59
C ARG A 83 -4.05 5.21 -2.65
N GLU A 84 -3.15 4.32 -2.26
CA GLU A 84 -2.07 3.84 -3.11
C GLU A 84 -1.65 2.45 -2.62
N VAL A 85 -1.38 1.54 -3.57
CA VAL A 85 -0.62 0.31 -3.32
C VAL A 85 0.39 0.19 -4.45
N HIS A 86 1.66 0.03 -4.10
CA HIS A 86 2.71 -0.09 -5.09
C HIS A 86 3.70 -1.18 -4.67
N THR A 87 4.15 -1.99 -5.63
CA THR A 87 5.18 -3.01 -5.43
C THR A 87 6.26 -2.81 -6.48
N TYR A 88 7.48 -2.51 -6.02
CA TYR A 88 8.65 -2.29 -6.85
C TYR A 88 9.28 -3.63 -7.27
N GLY A 89 10.03 -3.63 -8.38
CA GLY A 89 10.75 -4.83 -8.85
C GLY A 89 9.90 -5.84 -9.63
N GLN A 90 8.60 -5.58 -9.84
CA GLN A 90 7.72 -6.40 -10.71
C GLN A 90 7.63 -5.86 -12.15
N GLN A 91 8.64 -5.12 -12.62
CA GLN A 91 8.72 -4.78 -14.04
C GLN A 91 9.11 -6.06 -14.80
N PHE A 92 8.14 -6.70 -15.43
CA PHE A 92 8.41 -7.70 -16.46
C PHE A 92 9.31 -7.06 -17.52
N PRO A 93 10.52 -7.59 -17.79
CA PRO A 93 11.27 -7.13 -18.94
C PRO A 93 10.44 -7.44 -20.18
N LEU A 94 10.21 -6.42 -21.02
CA LEU A 94 9.62 -6.57 -22.36
C LEU A 94 10.48 -7.47 -23.27
N ASN A 95 11.71 -7.78 -22.87
CA ASN A 95 12.59 -8.73 -23.54
C ASN A 95 12.52 -10.10 -22.84
N ARG A 96 12.04 -11.10 -23.59
CA ARG A 96 11.85 -12.52 -23.19
C ARG A 96 13.14 -13.27 -22.80
N THR A 97 14.28 -12.60 -22.68
CA THR A 97 15.59 -13.24 -22.50
C THR A 97 16.14 -13.16 -21.07
N ASN A 98 15.57 -12.35 -20.18
CA ASN A 98 15.95 -12.31 -18.77
C ASN A 98 14.74 -12.62 -17.89
N LEU A 99 14.59 -13.88 -17.50
CA LEU A 99 13.68 -14.27 -16.42
C LEU A 99 14.11 -13.51 -15.16
N SER A 100 13.42 -12.41 -14.83
CA SER A 100 13.54 -11.78 -13.52
C SER A 100 13.17 -12.85 -12.49
N VAL A 101 14.17 -13.36 -11.77
CA VAL A 101 13.97 -14.33 -10.68
C VAL A 101 13.32 -13.57 -9.51
N ILE A 102 12.02 -13.30 -9.64
CA ILE A 102 11.21 -12.79 -8.55
C ILE A 102 11.13 -13.91 -7.54
N SER A 103 11.69 -13.73 -6.35
CA SER A 103 11.60 -14.77 -5.32
C SER A 103 10.14 -15.03 -4.97
N PRO A 104 9.77 -16.29 -4.63
CA PRO A 104 8.45 -16.60 -4.09
C PRO A 104 8.08 -15.72 -2.89
N GLN A 105 9.07 -15.28 -2.11
CA GLN A 105 8.90 -14.41 -0.94
C GLN A 105 8.37 -13.01 -1.31
N HIS A 106 8.84 -12.48 -2.44
CA HIS A 106 8.48 -11.15 -2.95
C HIS A 106 7.22 -11.18 -3.86
N LYS A 107 6.73 -12.36 -4.21
CA LYS A 107 5.43 -12.52 -4.88
C LYS A 107 4.30 -12.19 -3.91
N GLY A 108 3.44 -11.25 -4.31
CA GLY A 108 2.23 -10.91 -3.57
C GLY A 108 2.42 -9.96 -2.37
N LEU A 109 3.51 -9.18 -2.32
CA LEU A 109 3.70 -8.14 -1.29
C LEU A 109 2.51 -7.17 -1.25
N GLY A 110 2.03 -6.68 -2.40
CA GLY A 110 0.82 -5.86 -2.46
C GLY A 110 -0.42 -6.52 -1.83
N LYS A 111 -0.62 -7.83 -2.03
CA LYS A 111 -1.73 -8.58 -1.38
C LYS A 111 -1.55 -8.67 0.13
N LYS A 112 -0.31 -8.88 0.60
CA LYS A 112 0.03 -8.90 2.03
C LYS A 112 -0.23 -7.53 2.68
N LEU A 113 0.13 -6.44 2.00
CA LEU A 113 -0.18 -5.07 2.46
C LEU A 113 -1.68 -4.82 2.55
N ILE A 114 -2.45 -5.20 1.52
CA ILE A 114 -3.91 -5.07 1.55
C ILE A 114 -4.50 -5.83 2.72
N LYS A 115 -4.07 -7.08 2.96
CA LYS A 115 -4.54 -7.87 4.12
C LYS A 115 -4.18 -7.22 5.45
N ALA A 116 -3.00 -6.60 5.55
CA ALA A 116 -2.60 -5.85 6.75
C ALA A 116 -3.48 -4.60 6.94
N ALA A 117 -3.79 -3.87 5.87
CA ALA A 117 -4.69 -2.73 5.90
C ALA A 117 -6.12 -3.11 6.32
N GLU A 118 -6.66 -4.22 5.79
CA GLU A 118 -7.96 -4.77 6.20
C GLU A 118 -7.96 -5.12 7.71
N LYS A 119 -6.87 -5.70 8.22
CA LYS A 119 -6.73 -6.00 9.65
C LYS A 119 -6.70 -4.74 10.52
N ILE A 120 -5.94 -3.72 10.10
CA ILE A 120 -5.82 -2.44 10.82
C ILE A 120 -7.17 -1.73 10.86
N ALA A 121 -7.85 -1.62 9.71
CA ALA A 121 -9.17 -0.99 9.63
C ALA A 121 -10.16 -1.59 10.64
N LYS A 122 -10.20 -2.92 10.75
CA LYS A 122 -11.10 -3.63 11.66
C LYS A 122 -10.67 -3.57 13.13
N LYS A 123 -9.40 -3.86 13.41
CA LYS A 123 -8.92 -4.03 14.79
C LYS A 123 -8.66 -2.72 15.51
N ASP A 124 -8.12 -1.74 14.79
CA ASP A 124 -7.63 -0.51 15.41
C ASP A 124 -8.67 0.60 15.32
N PHE A 125 -9.52 0.59 14.28
CA PHE A 125 -10.53 1.64 14.02
C PHE A 125 -11.97 1.14 14.04
N GLY A 126 -12.21 -0.17 14.22
CA GLY A 126 -13.57 -0.74 14.25
C GLY A 126 -14.34 -0.60 12.93
N LEU A 127 -13.66 -0.30 11.83
CA LEU A 127 -14.27 -0.08 10.51
C LEU A 127 -14.39 -1.39 9.74
N ASN A 128 -15.61 -1.70 9.30
CA ASN A 128 -15.94 -2.94 8.57
C ASN A 128 -15.99 -2.75 7.04
N LYS A 129 -15.49 -1.63 6.54
CA LYS A 129 -15.47 -1.31 5.11
C LYS A 129 -14.15 -0.67 4.71
N ILE A 130 -13.66 -1.05 3.54
CA ILE A 130 -12.48 -0.49 2.93
C ILE A 130 -12.77 -0.15 1.46
N ALA A 131 -12.37 1.04 1.06
CA ALA A 131 -12.48 1.55 -0.30
C ALA A 131 -11.07 1.73 -0.88
N VAL A 132 -10.92 1.53 -2.19
CA VAL A 132 -9.64 1.65 -2.88
C VAL A 132 -9.81 2.60 -4.05
N ILE A 133 -8.90 3.58 -4.13
CA ILE A 133 -8.72 4.38 -5.34
C ILE A 133 -7.97 3.52 -6.34
N SER A 134 -8.67 3.13 -7.42
CA SER A 134 -8.15 2.18 -8.41
C SER A 134 -8.36 2.73 -9.81
N GLY A 135 -7.26 2.92 -10.54
CA GLY A 135 -7.31 3.17 -11.98
C GLY A 135 -8.04 2.04 -12.72
N VAL A 136 -8.66 2.35 -13.86
CA VAL A 136 -9.52 1.41 -14.61
C VAL A 136 -8.79 0.09 -14.92
N GLY A 137 -7.54 0.17 -15.38
CA GLY A 137 -6.73 -1.00 -15.75
C GLY A 137 -6.33 -1.92 -14.58
N VAL A 138 -6.44 -1.46 -13.34
CA VAL A 138 -6.08 -2.26 -12.14
C VAL A 138 -7.30 -2.75 -11.36
N ARG A 139 -8.53 -2.40 -11.76
CA ARG A 139 -9.76 -2.86 -11.10
C ARG A 139 -9.87 -4.39 -11.06
N GLY A 140 -9.47 -5.08 -12.13
CA GLY A 140 -9.48 -6.54 -12.21
C GLY A 140 -8.62 -7.22 -11.15
N TYR A 141 -7.53 -6.59 -10.69
CA TYR A 141 -6.72 -7.08 -9.58
C TYR A 141 -7.51 -7.07 -8.26
N PHE A 142 -8.22 -5.97 -7.98
CA PHE A 142 -9.05 -5.85 -6.77
C PHE A 142 -10.31 -6.72 -6.84
N SER A 143 -10.91 -6.92 -8.02
CA SER A 143 -12.03 -7.84 -8.21
C SER A 143 -11.68 -9.28 -7.79
N LYS A 144 -10.46 -9.75 -8.13
CA LYS A 144 -9.95 -11.06 -7.68
C LYS A 144 -9.79 -11.15 -6.15
N LEU A 145 -9.67 -10.01 -5.47
CA LEU A 145 -9.62 -9.91 -4.00
C LEU A 145 -11.01 -9.69 -3.38
N LYS A 146 -12.09 -9.90 -4.16
CA LYS A 146 -13.50 -9.75 -3.77
C LYS A 146 -13.93 -8.30 -3.50
N TYR A 147 -13.19 -7.33 -4.01
CA TYR A 147 -13.67 -5.94 -4.05
C TYR A 147 -14.67 -5.78 -5.20
N LYS A 148 -15.69 -4.96 -5.00
CA LYS A 148 -16.72 -4.64 -6.00
C LYS A 148 -16.66 -3.15 -6.31
N LEU A 149 -16.90 -2.79 -7.57
CA LEU A 149 -16.99 -1.39 -7.97
C LEU A 149 -18.23 -0.76 -7.32
N LYS A 150 -18.05 0.35 -6.62
CA LYS A 150 -19.13 1.21 -6.12
C LYS A 150 -18.70 2.66 -6.32
N ASP A 151 -19.53 3.42 -7.03
CA ASP A 151 -19.17 4.76 -7.53
C ASP A 151 -17.84 4.68 -8.33
N THR A 152 -16.82 5.43 -7.93
CA THR A 152 -15.49 5.42 -8.54
C THR A 152 -14.48 4.53 -7.82
N TYR A 153 -14.89 3.83 -6.75
CA TYR A 153 -14.01 3.08 -5.84
C TYR A 153 -14.21 1.57 -5.95
N MET A 154 -13.15 0.81 -5.67
CA MET A 154 -13.27 -0.62 -5.40
C MET A 154 -13.50 -0.80 -3.90
N VAL A 155 -14.64 -1.38 -3.51
CA VAL A 155 -15.09 -1.46 -2.12
C VAL A 155 -15.21 -2.91 -1.68
N LYS A 156 -14.82 -3.19 -0.43
CA LYS A 156 -14.99 -4.48 0.22
C LYS A 156 -15.46 -4.31 1.67
N LYS A 157 -16.39 -5.18 2.08
CA LYS A 157 -16.77 -5.35 3.49
C LYS A 157 -15.82 -6.37 4.14
N ILE A 158 -15.29 -6.05 5.32
CA ILE A 158 -14.21 -6.79 6.01
C ILE A 158 -14.59 -7.24 7.42
#